data_AF-A0A4P5YQP9-F1
#
_entry.id   AF-A0A4P5YQP9-F1
#
_cell.length_a   1.000
_cell.length_b   1.000
_cell.length_c   1.000
_cell.angle_alpha   90.00
_cell.angle_beta   90.00
_cell.angle_gamma   90.00
#
_symmetry.space_group_name_H-M   'P 1'
#
loop_
_entity.id
_entity.type
_entity.pdbx_description
1 polymer ?
#
loop_
_entity_poly.entity_id
_entity_poly.type
_entity_poly.pdbx_seq_one_letter_code
_entity_poly.pdbx_strand_id
1 'polypeptide(L)'
;MSAEREQLKRFAFSLPPARRVALWIGGTVGFVFMLPIMFFVIVHSEASSTCLYCRTETKTATTLGWRMDRTNENAFTEWYREHRPMHEHLWMWRGRVGYNIYGLPIQGRGCGGRHPITDLPWKWELEYLQTASPEFVNGFFSGILSTNRSAQRIAVRSINDPMWERTLSEYRHSQAK
;
A
#
# COMPACT_ATOMS: atom_id res chain seq x y z
N MET A 1 -10.45 13.01 48.12
CA MET A 1 -9.69 11.89 47.50
C MET A 1 -9.07 10.88 48.48
N SER A 2 -9.05 11.10 49.82
CA SER A 2 -8.46 10.12 50.76
C SER A 2 -9.42 9.00 51.22
N ALA A 3 -10.73 9.28 51.34
CA ALA A 3 -11.71 8.32 51.89
C ALA A 3 -11.98 7.09 50.98
N GLU A 4 -12.04 7.26 49.66
CA GLU A 4 -12.23 6.13 48.72
C GLU A 4 -11.04 5.17 48.69
N ARG A 5 -9.82 5.70 48.76
CA ARG A 5 -8.60 4.87 48.87
C ARG A 5 -8.58 4.07 50.17
N GLU A 6 -9.14 4.62 51.25
CA GLU A 6 -9.22 3.92 52.54
C GLU A 6 -10.27 2.81 52.53
N GLN A 7 -11.42 3.03 51.88
CA GLN A 7 -12.44 1.99 51.70
C GLN A 7 -11.95 0.83 50.82
N LEU A 8 -11.25 1.12 49.71
CA LEU A 8 -10.66 0.08 48.86
C LEU A 8 -9.61 -0.75 49.60
N LYS A 9 -8.81 -0.12 50.47
CA LYS A 9 -7.84 -0.82 51.34
C LYS A 9 -8.54 -1.74 52.35
N ARG A 10 -9.64 -1.31 52.97
CA ARG A 10 -10.41 -2.14 53.92
C ARG A 10 -11.09 -3.33 53.25
N PHE A 11 -11.60 -3.17 52.04
CA PHE A 11 -12.16 -4.28 51.26
C PHE A 11 -11.11 -5.30 50.82
N ALA A 12 -9.92 -4.84 50.39
CA ALA A 12 -8.83 -5.74 50.04
C ALA A 12 -8.27 -6.51 51.26
N PHE A 13 -8.41 -5.95 52.47
CA PHE A 13 -7.92 -6.55 53.72
C PHE A 13 -8.92 -7.46 54.47
N SER A 14 -10.16 -7.61 54.01
CA SER A 14 -11.17 -8.47 54.67
C SER A 14 -11.24 -9.90 54.12
N LEU A 15 -10.59 -10.20 52.99
CA LEU A 15 -10.57 -11.55 52.41
C LEU A 15 -9.50 -12.44 53.07
N PRO A 16 -9.77 -13.74 53.32
CA PRO A 16 -8.76 -14.66 53.81
C PRO A 16 -7.60 -14.79 52.81
N PRO A 17 -6.36 -14.99 53.26
CA PRO A 17 -5.15 -14.94 52.42
C PRO A 17 -5.21 -15.87 51.20
N ALA A 18 -5.80 -17.06 51.34
CA ALA A 18 -6.01 -18.00 50.24
C ALA A 18 -6.89 -17.44 49.10
N ARG A 19 -7.95 -16.66 49.43
CA ARG A 19 -8.83 -16.04 48.43
C ARG A 19 -8.15 -14.86 47.72
N ARG A 20 -7.26 -14.14 48.40
CA ARG A 20 -6.46 -13.08 47.76
C ARG A 20 -5.47 -13.68 46.76
N VAL A 21 -4.77 -14.74 47.15
CA VAL A 21 -3.84 -15.46 46.26
C VAL A 21 -4.58 -16.01 45.04
N ALA A 22 -5.75 -16.62 45.23
CA ALA A 22 -6.57 -17.12 44.12
C ALA A 22 -7.02 -16.01 43.15
N LEU A 23 -7.40 -14.82 43.65
CA LEU A 23 -7.76 -13.67 42.81
C LEU A 23 -6.55 -13.14 42.01
N TRP A 24 -5.38 -13.03 42.64
CA TRP A 24 -4.16 -12.60 41.94
C TRP A 24 -3.73 -13.60 40.88
N ILE A 25 -3.76 -14.90 41.18
CA ILE A 25 -3.45 -15.96 40.21
C ILE A 25 -4.47 -15.93 39.08
N GLY A 26 -5.76 -15.89 39.38
CA GLY A 26 -6.82 -15.83 38.37
C GLY A 26 -6.72 -14.61 37.46
N GLY A 27 -6.45 -13.43 38.04
CA GLY A 27 -6.23 -12.19 37.28
C GLY A 27 -4.98 -12.26 36.40
N THR A 28 -3.88 -12.81 36.93
CA THR A 28 -2.62 -12.97 36.18
C THR A 28 -2.81 -13.94 35.02
N VAL A 29 -3.44 -15.10 35.26
CA VAL A 29 -3.73 -16.10 34.24
C VAL A 29 -4.63 -15.51 33.15
N GLY A 30 -5.73 -14.83 33.53
CA GLY A 30 -6.61 -14.16 32.58
C GLY A 30 -5.90 -13.11 31.72
N PHE A 31 -5.02 -12.30 32.33
CA PHE A 31 -4.22 -11.31 31.61
C PHE A 31 -3.25 -11.97 30.61
N VAL A 32 -2.56 -13.03 31.01
CA VAL A 32 -1.63 -13.77 30.14
C VAL A 32 -2.36 -14.37 28.94
N PHE A 33 -3.59 -14.87 29.12
CA PHE A 33 -4.41 -15.39 28.01
C PHE A 33 -5.00 -14.30 27.10
N MET A 34 -5.19 -13.07 27.59
CA MET A 34 -5.66 -11.93 26.79
C MET A 34 -4.58 -11.39 25.84
N LEU A 35 -3.32 -11.37 26.25
CA LEU A 35 -2.20 -10.85 25.45
C LEU A 35 -2.09 -11.44 24.03
N PRO A 36 -2.17 -12.77 23.81
CA PRO A 36 -2.13 -13.34 22.47
C PRO A 36 -3.38 -12.99 21.65
N ILE A 37 -4.55 -12.83 22.26
CA ILE A 37 -5.77 -12.40 21.56
C ILE A 37 -5.56 -10.98 20.99
N MET A 38 -4.98 -10.09 21.80
CA MET A 38 -4.67 -8.73 21.35
C MET A 38 -3.67 -8.68 20.20
N PHE A 39 -2.83 -9.70 20.03
CA PHE A 39 -1.90 -9.80 18.91
C PHE A 39 -2.61 -9.94 17.56
N PHE A 40 -3.81 -10.53 17.52
CA PHE A 40 -4.58 -10.76 16.29
C PHE A 40 -5.54 -9.62 15.93
N VAL A 41 -5.74 -8.65 16.84
CA VAL A 41 -6.63 -7.51 16.59
C VAL A 41 -5.92 -6.48 15.73
N ILE A 42 -6.37 -6.30 14.48
CA ILE A 42 -5.90 -5.24 13.59
C ILE A 42 -6.54 -3.92 14.03
N VAL A 43 -5.73 -2.99 14.56
CA VAL A 43 -6.19 -1.65 14.96
C VAL A 43 -5.91 -0.61 13.90
N HIS A 44 -4.93 -0.87 13.04
CA HIS A 44 -4.50 0.03 11.98
C HIS A 44 -4.22 -0.76 10.71
N SER A 45 -4.60 -0.23 9.55
CA SER A 45 -4.21 -0.81 8.27
C SER A 45 -3.93 0.26 7.23
N GLU A 46 -2.92 0.02 6.41
CA GLU A 46 -2.58 0.87 5.27
C GLU A 46 -2.81 0.08 3.99
N ALA A 47 -3.55 0.64 3.04
CA ALA A 47 -3.69 0.14 1.68
C ALA A 47 -3.07 1.14 0.70
N SER A 48 -2.43 0.63 -0.34
CA SER A 48 -1.87 1.46 -1.40
C SER A 48 -2.43 1.06 -2.75
N SER A 49 -2.72 2.06 -3.57
CA SER A 49 -3.17 1.92 -4.95
C SER A 49 -2.43 2.91 -5.83
N THR A 50 -2.30 2.60 -7.11
CA THR A 50 -1.74 3.53 -8.10
C THR A 50 -2.62 3.58 -9.34
N CYS A 51 -2.74 4.76 -9.94
CA CYS A 51 -3.43 4.91 -11.22
C CYS A 51 -2.59 4.30 -12.35
N LEU A 52 -3.21 3.48 -13.20
CA LEU A 52 -2.53 2.87 -14.36
C LEU A 52 -2.09 3.90 -15.42
N TYR A 53 -2.72 5.08 -15.46
CA TYR A 53 -2.41 6.13 -16.43
C TYR A 53 -1.35 7.10 -15.92
N CYS A 54 -1.70 7.93 -14.93
CA CYS A 54 -0.89 9.06 -14.46
C CYS A 54 0.05 8.71 -13.30
N ARG A 55 0.09 7.45 -12.88
CA ARG A 55 0.97 6.96 -11.80
C ARG A 55 0.79 7.66 -10.45
N THR A 56 -0.29 8.41 -10.27
CA THR A 56 -0.67 8.96 -8.96
C THR A 56 -0.83 7.80 -7.97
N GLU A 57 -0.30 7.97 -6.77
CA GLU A 57 -0.42 6.96 -5.71
C GLU A 57 -1.39 7.42 -4.64
N THR A 58 -2.32 6.55 -4.26
CA THR A 58 -3.22 6.78 -3.12
C THR A 58 -2.90 5.81 -2.02
N LYS A 59 -2.71 6.34 -0.81
CA LYS A 59 -2.55 5.57 0.42
C LYS A 59 -3.78 5.79 1.30
N THR A 60 -4.48 4.72 1.62
CA THR A 60 -5.63 4.72 2.50
C THR A 60 -5.22 4.09 3.82
N ALA A 61 -5.15 4.90 4.88
CA ALA A 61 -4.92 4.45 6.23
C ALA A 61 -6.26 4.36 6.98
N THR A 62 -6.51 3.25 7.65
CA THR A 62 -7.67 3.06 8.52
C THR A 62 -7.18 2.76 9.93
N THR A 63 -7.51 3.60 10.90
CA THR A 63 -7.12 3.44 12.31
C THR A 63 -8.39 3.43 13.17
N LEU A 64 -8.66 2.32 13.86
CA LEU A 64 -9.84 2.17 14.72
C LEU A 64 -11.16 2.59 14.03
N GLY A 65 -11.29 2.24 12.75
CA GLY A 65 -12.46 2.59 11.92
C GLY A 65 -12.39 3.97 11.25
N TRP A 66 -11.47 4.84 11.65
CA TRP A 66 -11.27 6.15 11.02
C TRP A 66 -10.41 6.03 9.76
N ARG A 67 -10.96 6.43 8.62
CA ARG A 67 -10.27 6.41 7.33
C ARG A 67 -9.61 7.75 7.02
N MET A 68 -8.35 7.71 6.62
CA MET A 68 -7.58 8.84 6.11
C MET A 68 -6.99 8.45 4.76
N ASP A 69 -7.27 9.25 3.73
CA ASP A 69 -6.71 9.07 2.40
C ASP A 69 -5.63 10.12 2.15
N ARG A 70 -4.49 9.70 1.60
CA ARG A 70 -3.40 10.57 1.17
C ARG A 70 -3.04 10.25 -0.27
N THR A 71 -3.10 11.27 -1.11
CA THR A 71 -2.68 11.18 -2.51
C THR A 71 -1.27 11.74 -2.63
N ASN A 72 -0.39 11.01 -3.31
CA ASN A 72 0.97 11.44 -3.61
C ASN A 72 1.12 11.55 -5.13
N GLU A 73 1.51 12.73 -5.56
CA GLU A 73 1.85 13.01 -6.95
C GLU A 73 3.37 12.96 -7.12
N ASN A 74 3.82 12.60 -8.31
CA ASN A 74 5.23 12.57 -8.68
C ASN A 74 5.43 13.32 -10.01
N ALA A 75 6.69 13.49 -10.44
CA ALA A 75 7.00 14.20 -11.68
C ALA A 75 6.35 13.58 -12.93
N PHE A 76 6.10 12.26 -12.93
CA PHE A 76 5.32 11.63 -14.01
C PHE A 76 3.85 12.10 -13.96
N THR A 77 3.23 12.17 -12.78
CA THR A 77 1.86 12.66 -12.63
C THR A 77 1.72 14.08 -13.16
N GLU A 78 2.68 14.95 -12.82
CA GLU A 78 2.73 16.33 -13.31
C GLU A 78 2.87 16.39 -14.82
N TRP A 79 3.86 15.70 -15.39
CA TRP A 79 4.04 15.61 -16.84
C TRP A 79 2.80 15.06 -17.55
N TYR A 80 2.20 13.99 -17.02
CA TYR A 80 1.01 13.37 -17.60
C TYR A 80 -0.18 14.33 -17.59
N ARG A 81 -0.36 15.11 -16.52
CA ARG A 81 -1.41 16.13 -16.42
C ARG A 81 -1.25 17.21 -17.47
N GLU A 82 -0.04 17.63 -17.78
CA GLU A 82 0.22 18.65 -18.81
C GLU A 82 -0.03 18.11 -20.23
N HIS A 83 0.35 16.87 -20.50
CA HIS A 83 0.33 16.31 -21.86
C HIS A 83 -0.96 15.53 -22.18
N ARG A 84 -1.63 14.99 -21.15
CA ARG A 84 -2.87 14.21 -21.22
C ARG A 84 -3.80 14.53 -20.02
N PRO A 85 -4.35 15.76 -19.97
CA PRO A 85 -5.03 16.31 -18.78
C PRO A 85 -6.31 15.60 -18.36
N MET A 86 -6.97 14.88 -19.27
CA MET A 86 -8.24 14.20 -18.98
C MET A 86 -8.08 12.68 -19.07
N HIS A 87 -8.18 12.02 -17.92
CA HIS A 87 -8.37 10.58 -17.84
C HIS A 87 -9.15 10.22 -16.58
N GLU A 88 -9.88 9.11 -16.63
CA GLU A 88 -10.49 8.51 -15.45
C GLU A 88 -9.42 7.71 -14.68
N HIS A 89 -9.34 7.93 -13.36
CA HIS A 89 -8.38 7.21 -12.55
C HIS A 89 -8.74 5.73 -12.44
N LEU A 90 -7.97 4.89 -13.14
CA LEU A 90 -8.05 3.44 -13.02
C LEU A 90 -7.11 2.97 -11.91
N TRP A 91 -7.65 2.90 -10.69
CA TRP A 91 -6.89 2.52 -9.49
C TRP A 91 -6.58 1.04 -9.46
N MET A 92 -5.30 0.73 -9.36
CA MET A 92 -4.81 -0.62 -9.20
C MET A 92 -4.18 -0.80 -7.82
N TRP A 93 -4.64 -1.83 -7.11
CA TRP A 93 -4.15 -2.17 -5.79
C TRP A 93 -2.69 -2.64 -5.83
N ARG A 94 -1.86 -2.09 -4.94
CA ARG A 94 -0.43 -2.43 -4.79
C ARG A 94 -0.14 -3.26 -3.56
N GLY A 95 -1.00 -3.21 -2.54
CA GLY A 95 -0.75 -3.89 -1.28
C GLY A 95 -1.60 -3.35 -0.15
N ARG A 96 -1.72 -4.14 0.92
CA ARG A 96 -2.28 -3.74 2.20
C ARG A 96 -1.41 -4.30 3.30
N VAL A 97 -1.16 -3.54 4.36
CA VAL A 97 -0.51 -4.01 5.57
C VAL A 97 -1.43 -3.71 6.75
N GLY A 98 -1.67 -4.70 7.60
CA GLY A 98 -2.39 -4.54 8.87
C GLY A 98 -1.42 -4.57 10.04
N TYR A 99 -1.70 -3.77 11.05
CA TYR A 99 -0.90 -3.59 12.26
C TYR A 99 -1.75 -3.89 13.50
N ASN A 100 -1.20 -4.64 14.44
CA ASN A 100 -1.86 -4.90 15.72
C ASN A 100 -1.73 -3.71 16.67
N ILE A 101 -2.34 -3.85 17.85
CA ILE A 101 -2.25 -2.86 18.94
C ILE A 101 -0.82 -2.53 19.36
N TYR A 102 0.13 -3.44 19.16
CA TYR A 102 1.54 -3.24 19.47
C TYR A 102 2.33 -2.59 18.30
N GLY A 103 1.65 -2.22 17.21
CA GLY A 103 2.28 -1.67 16.01
C GLY A 103 3.03 -2.68 15.16
N LEU A 104 2.91 -3.98 15.46
CA LEU A 104 3.57 -5.05 14.69
C LEU A 104 2.72 -5.42 13.46
N PRO A 105 3.36 -5.67 12.31
CA PRO A 105 2.63 -6.07 11.10
C PRO A 105 2.11 -7.50 11.26
N ILE A 106 0.80 -7.71 11.16
CA ILE A 106 0.15 -9.04 11.28
C ILE A 106 0.01 -9.73 9.91
N GLN A 107 0.77 -9.27 8.92
CA GLN A 107 0.74 -9.73 7.53
C GLN A 107 -0.54 -9.34 6.79
N GLY A 108 -0.42 -8.38 5.87
CA GLY A 108 -1.43 -8.14 4.85
C GLY A 108 -0.95 -8.74 3.53
N ARG A 109 -1.53 -9.87 3.13
CA ARG A 109 -1.54 -10.28 1.73
C ARG A 109 -2.96 -10.12 1.23
N GLY A 110 -3.24 -9.00 0.58
CA GLY A 110 -4.49 -8.88 -0.15
C GLY A 110 -4.52 -9.89 -1.29
N CYS A 111 -5.72 -10.41 -1.56
CA CYS A 111 -5.98 -11.32 -2.65
C CYS A 111 -5.95 -10.54 -3.97
N GLY A 112 -5.05 -10.90 -4.89
CA GLY A 112 -5.01 -10.32 -6.24
C GLY A 112 -3.61 -10.23 -6.83
N GLY A 113 -3.49 -10.43 -8.14
CA GLY A 113 -2.24 -10.30 -8.86
C GLY A 113 -1.87 -8.83 -9.09
N ARG A 114 -0.88 -8.31 -8.37
CA ARG A 114 -0.32 -6.96 -8.53
C ARG A 114 -0.05 -6.63 -10.00
N HIS A 115 -0.62 -5.57 -10.57
CA HIS A 115 -0.46 -5.27 -12.00
C HIS A 115 1.00 -5.06 -12.42
N PRO A 116 1.47 -5.56 -13.58
CA PRO A 116 2.90 -5.53 -13.92
C PRO A 116 3.47 -4.11 -13.97
N ILE A 117 2.65 -3.12 -14.32
CA ILE A 117 3.09 -1.71 -14.37
C ILE A 117 3.60 -1.23 -13.02
N THR A 118 3.10 -1.78 -11.91
CA THR A 118 3.46 -1.33 -10.56
C THR A 118 4.88 -1.76 -10.17
N ASP A 119 5.48 -2.69 -10.92
CA ASP A 119 6.87 -3.12 -10.79
C ASP A 119 7.82 -2.24 -11.62
N LEU A 120 7.28 -1.48 -12.59
CA LEU A 120 8.03 -0.52 -13.38
C LEU A 120 8.23 0.80 -12.60
N PRO A 121 9.46 1.31 -12.46
CA PRO A 121 9.71 2.65 -11.92
C PRO A 121 9.07 3.73 -12.81
N TRP A 122 8.36 4.70 -12.21
CA TRP A 122 7.70 5.78 -12.96
C TRP A 122 8.67 6.61 -13.81
N LYS A 123 9.96 6.67 -13.43
CA LYS A 123 11.00 7.40 -14.17
C LYS A 123 11.25 6.80 -15.56
N TRP A 124 11.28 5.48 -15.65
CA TRP A 124 11.50 4.77 -16.92
C TRP A 124 10.29 4.89 -17.82
N GLU A 125 9.10 4.85 -17.23
CA GLU A 125 7.86 5.12 -17.95
C GLU A 125 7.83 6.55 -18.51
N LEU A 126 8.26 7.54 -17.72
CA LEU A 126 8.35 8.94 -18.17
C LEU A 126 9.30 9.08 -19.37
N GLU A 127 10.51 8.55 -19.25
CA GLU A 127 11.53 8.61 -20.30
C GLU A 127 11.04 7.94 -21.59
N TYR A 128 10.41 6.77 -21.47
CA TYR A 128 9.79 6.09 -22.60
C TYR A 128 8.71 6.94 -23.27
N LEU A 129 7.77 7.51 -22.49
CA LEU A 129 6.69 8.32 -23.06
C LEU A 129 7.17 9.62 -23.70
N GLN A 130 8.31 10.17 -23.25
CA GLN A 130 8.91 11.38 -23.83
C GLN A 130 9.69 11.11 -25.12
N THR A 131 10.13 9.88 -25.35
CA THR A 131 11.05 9.54 -26.44
C THR A 131 10.45 8.59 -27.49
N ALA A 132 9.49 7.75 -27.10
CA ALA A 132 8.86 6.80 -27.99
C ALA A 132 7.92 7.48 -29.00
N SER A 133 7.77 6.87 -30.17
CA SER A 133 6.81 7.34 -31.16
C SER A 133 5.36 7.20 -30.65
N PRO A 134 4.41 8.00 -31.18
CA PRO A 134 3.01 7.92 -30.79
C PRO A 134 2.40 6.51 -30.91
N GLU A 135 2.82 5.73 -31.90
CA GLU A 135 2.37 4.36 -32.14
C GLU A 135 2.77 3.44 -30.98
N PHE A 136 4.02 3.53 -30.53
CA PHE A 136 4.54 2.77 -29.41
C PHE A 136 3.87 3.16 -28.10
N VAL A 137 3.67 4.46 -27.87
CA VAL A 137 2.93 4.97 -26.70
C VAL A 137 1.49 4.42 -26.68
N ASN A 138 0.80 4.43 -27.81
CA ASN A 138 -0.57 3.89 -27.90
C ASN A 138 -0.60 2.38 -27.69
N GLY A 139 0.38 1.64 -28.22
CA GLY A 139 0.55 0.21 -27.98
C GLY A 139 0.81 -0.11 -26.52
N PHE A 140 1.66 0.68 -25.85
CA PHE A 140 1.91 0.56 -24.41
C PHE A 140 0.63 0.71 -23.60
N PHE A 141 -0.10 1.83 -23.76
CA PHE A 141 -1.36 2.06 -23.04
C PHE A 141 -2.39 0.97 -23.33
N SER A 142 -2.54 0.55 -24.58
CA SER A 142 -3.45 -0.54 -24.95
C SER A 142 -3.08 -1.85 -24.25
N GLY A 143 -1.78 -2.15 -24.14
CA GLY A 143 -1.30 -3.36 -23.48
C GLY A 143 -1.45 -3.33 -21.95
N ILE A 144 -1.15 -2.20 -21.29
CA ILE A 144 -1.32 -2.08 -19.83
C ILE A 144 -2.79 -2.01 -19.40
N LEU A 145 -3.70 -1.57 -20.27
CA LEU A 145 -5.15 -1.56 -20.00
C LEU A 145 -5.84 -2.87 -20.40
N SER A 146 -5.14 -3.76 -21.08
CA SER A 146 -5.68 -5.07 -21.48
C SER A 146 -6.07 -5.89 -20.25
N THR A 147 -7.14 -6.67 -20.34
CA THR A 147 -7.47 -7.70 -19.35
C THR A 147 -6.54 -8.93 -19.45
N ASN A 148 -5.79 -9.05 -20.55
CA ASN A 148 -4.85 -10.14 -20.77
C ASN A 148 -3.52 -9.89 -20.05
N ARG A 149 -3.22 -10.75 -19.08
CA ARG A 149 -2.01 -10.64 -18.26
C ARG A 149 -0.71 -10.74 -19.05
N SER A 150 -0.69 -11.49 -20.14
CA SER A 150 0.47 -11.59 -21.02
C SER A 150 0.69 -10.29 -21.79
N ALA A 151 -0.38 -9.66 -22.29
CA ALA A 151 -0.31 -8.36 -22.95
C ALA A 151 0.20 -7.26 -22.01
N GLN A 152 -0.29 -7.23 -20.76
CA GLN A 152 0.21 -6.32 -19.72
C GLN A 152 1.72 -6.49 -19.49
N ARG A 153 2.19 -7.75 -19.42
CA ARG A 153 3.63 -8.04 -19.22
C ARG A 153 4.47 -7.65 -20.43
N ILE A 154 3.96 -7.86 -21.65
CA ILE A 154 4.64 -7.46 -22.88
C ILE A 154 4.79 -5.93 -22.93
N ALA A 155 3.73 -5.18 -22.64
CA ALA A 155 3.78 -3.72 -22.61
C ALA A 155 4.76 -3.16 -21.56
N VAL A 156 4.83 -3.78 -20.37
CA VAL A 156 5.83 -3.35 -19.38
C VAL A 156 7.25 -3.74 -19.80
N ARG A 157 7.42 -4.89 -20.45
CA ARG A 157 8.73 -5.32 -20.96
C ARG A 157 9.21 -4.47 -22.12
N SER A 158 8.33 -3.93 -22.97
CA SER A 158 8.74 -3.11 -24.11
C SER A 158 9.45 -1.81 -23.69
N ILE A 159 9.23 -1.35 -22.46
CA ILE A 159 9.98 -0.22 -21.87
C ILE A 159 11.42 -0.62 -21.52
N ASN A 160 11.66 -1.89 -21.21
CA ASN A 160 12.98 -2.42 -20.83
C ASN A 160 13.68 -3.17 -21.97
N ASP A 161 13.08 -3.25 -23.15
CA ASP A 161 13.64 -4.02 -24.27
C ASP A 161 14.76 -3.22 -24.96
N PRO A 162 16.03 -3.65 -24.95
CA PRO A 162 17.14 -2.93 -25.60
C PRO A 162 16.93 -2.65 -27.10
N MET A 163 15.89 -3.21 -27.73
CA MET A 163 15.44 -2.77 -29.05
C MET A 163 14.98 -1.29 -29.08
N TRP A 164 14.38 -0.74 -28.00
CA TRP A 164 13.94 0.67 -27.96
C TRP A 164 15.13 1.64 -28.00
N GLU A 165 16.24 1.32 -27.33
CA GLU A 165 17.49 2.08 -27.43
C GLU A 165 18.05 2.07 -28.85
N ARG A 166 17.95 0.91 -29.54
CA ARG A 166 18.41 0.75 -30.92
C ARG A 166 17.56 1.58 -31.88
N THR A 167 16.23 1.50 -31.77
CA THR A 167 15.28 2.31 -32.56
C THR A 167 15.43 3.80 -32.27
N LEU A 168 15.70 4.21 -31.02
CA LEU A 168 15.99 5.61 -30.68
C LEU A 168 17.33 6.09 -31.23
N SER A 169 18.36 5.26 -31.21
CA SER A 169 19.65 5.61 -31.80
C SER A 169 19.51 5.85 -33.31
N GLU A 170 18.79 4.97 -34.00
CA GLU A 170 18.50 5.10 -35.44
C GLU A 170 17.64 6.35 -35.73
N TYR A 171 16.60 6.61 -34.93
CA TYR A 171 15.78 7.82 -35.06
C TYR A 171 16.58 9.10 -34.86
N ARG A 172 17.38 9.20 -33.77
CA ARG A 172 18.27 10.35 -33.50
C ARG A 172 19.26 10.58 -34.64
N HIS A 173 19.82 9.51 -35.22
CA HIS A 173 20.71 9.61 -36.38
C HIS A 173 20.00 10.05 -37.67
N SER A 174 18.71 9.75 -37.83
CA SER A 174 17.91 10.19 -38.97
C SER A 174 17.48 11.67 -38.91
N GLN A 175 17.33 12.22 -37.69
CA GLN A 175 16.95 13.63 -37.47
C GLN A 175 18.16 14.58 -37.49
N ALA A 176 19.38 14.04 -37.43
CA ALA A 176 20.63 14.80 -37.46
C ALA A 176 21.19 15.00 -38.89
N LYS A 177 20.43 14.61 -39.92
CA LYS A 177 20.73 14.83 -41.34
C LYS A 177 19.70 15.78 -41.94
#